data_AF-A0AB33KTA3-F1
#
_entry.id   AF-A0AB33KTA3-F1
#
_cell.length_a   1.000
_cell.length_b   1.000
_cell.length_c   1.000
_cell.angle_alpha   90.00
_cell.angle_beta   90.00
_cell.angle_gamma   90.00
#
_symmetry.space_group_name_H-M   'P 1'
#
loop_
_entity.id
_entity.type
_entity.pdbx_description
1 polymer ?
#
loop_
_entity_poly.entity_id
_entity_poly.type
_entity_poly.pdbx_seq_one_letter_code
_entity_poly.pdbx_strand_id
1 'polypeptide(L)'
;MMSTGAFFASFIEPFFFKRRIKTIEIVLGLLVIMGLYIIFNFESQYTLGIIYALISAFLSALFSVLNGLFIKKHEANTISFYQLLFGVLGVTIYLLFTQKFSIEFFQLQTSDWIYLFILSSICTAYAFIASVQVMRYLTPYTVMLTINLEPIYAIILALLIFGEKEQMNPEFYYGACIVLIVVLLNGVLKNVSSIKKKIIKK
;
A
#
# COMPACT_ATOMS: atom_id res chain seq x y z
N MET A 1 -6.50 -0.84 -4.60
CA MET A 1 -6.88 0.07 -3.49
C MET A 1 -5.66 0.75 -2.87
N MET A 2 -4.49 0.11 -2.80
CA MET A 2 -3.20 0.77 -2.51
C MET A 2 -2.98 2.06 -3.33
N SER A 3 -3.45 2.11 -4.58
CA SER A 3 -3.37 3.27 -5.48
C SER A 3 -3.94 4.58 -4.92
N THR A 4 -4.97 4.53 -4.05
CA THR A 4 -5.49 5.73 -3.36
C THR A 4 -4.65 6.12 -2.15
N GLY A 5 -3.77 5.25 -1.66
CA GLY A 5 -2.80 5.56 -0.61
C GLY A 5 -1.84 6.68 -1.03
N ALA A 6 -1.38 6.69 -2.29
CA ALA A 6 -0.59 7.80 -2.82
C ALA A 6 -1.39 9.12 -2.92
N PHE A 7 -2.69 9.05 -3.19
CA PHE A 7 -3.58 10.21 -3.17
C PHE A 7 -3.68 10.77 -1.76
N PHE A 8 -4.01 9.95 -0.75
CA PHE A 8 -4.07 10.40 0.64
C PHE A 8 -2.71 10.90 1.13
N ALA A 9 -1.61 10.23 0.79
CA ALA A 9 -0.26 10.66 1.11
C ALA A 9 0.06 12.04 0.51
N SER A 10 -0.47 12.39 -0.67
CA SER A 10 -0.28 13.71 -1.28
C SER A 10 -0.95 14.86 -0.52
N PHE A 11 -1.97 14.57 0.30
CA PHE A 11 -2.59 15.56 1.20
C PHE A 11 -1.95 15.55 2.59
N ILE A 12 -1.67 14.35 3.12
CA ILE A 12 -1.14 14.17 4.47
C ILE A 12 0.34 14.61 4.54
N GLU A 13 1.16 14.28 3.54
CA GLU A 13 2.59 14.62 3.53
C GLU A 13 2.81 16.15 3.61
N PRO A 14 2.16 17.02 2.80
CA PRO A 14 2.26 18.46 2.91
C PRO A 14 1.89 19.03 4.29
N PHE A 15 0.87 18.46 4.95
CA PHE A 15 0.43 18.90 6.27
C PHE A 15 1.50 18.66 7.34
N PHE A 16 2.07 17.46 7.39
CA PHE A 16 3.08 17.09 8.39
C PHE A 16 4.48 17.61 8.06
N PHE A 17 4.86 17.65 6.78
CA PHE A 17 6.18 18.11 6.32
C PHE A 17 6.22 19.61 5.96
N LYS A 18 5.10 20.34 6.11
CA LYS A 18 4.94 21.77 5.77
C LYS A 18 5.41 22.13 4.34
N ARG A 19 5.07 21.28 3.37
CA ARG A 19 5.41 21.49 1.95
C ARG A 19 4.21 22.03 1.17
N ARG A 20 4.44 22.60 -0.01
CA ARG A 20 3.35 23.03 -0.90
C ARG A 20 2.68 21.82 -1.53
N ILE A 21 1.34 21.80 -1.51
CA ILE A 21 0.51 20.82 -2.20
C ILE A 21 0.75 20.94 -3.71
N LYS A 22 0.96 19.81 -4.40
CA LYS A 22 1.08 19.79 -5.86
C LYS A 22 -0.25 19.37 -6.46
N THR A 23 -0.87 20.26 -7.24
CA THR A 23 -2.17 20.03 -7.90
C THR A 23 -2.20 18.78 -8.79
N ILE A 24 -1.06 18.43 -9.40
CA ILE A 24 -0.94 17.23 -10.23
C ILE A 24 -1.20 15.94 -9.42
N GLU A 25 -0.79 15.89 -8.15
CA GLU A 25 -0.92 14.70 -7.30
C GLU A 25 -2.40 14.49 -6.88
N ILE A 26 -3.16 15.58 -6.74
CA ILE A 26 -4.61 15.56 -6.47
C ILE A 26 -5.39 15.04 -7.68
N VAL A 27 -5.12 15.59 -8.86
CA VAL A 27 -5.82 15.21 -10.11
C VAL A 27 -5.60 13.73 -10.43
N LEU A 28 -4.36 13.25 -10.29
CA LEU A 28 -4.03 11.85 -10.55
C LEU A 28 -4.75 10.90 -9.57
N GLY A 29 -4.89 11.26 -8.30
CA GLY A 29 -5.63 10.42 -7.37
C GLY A 29 -7.15 10.42 -7.57
N LEU A 30 -7.74 11.51 -8.06
CA LEU A 30 -9.15 11.52 -8.49
C LEU A 30 -9.39 10.55 -9.66
N LEU A 31 -8.46 10.50 -10.63
CA LEU A 31 -8.53 9.53 -11.74
C LEU A 31 -8.45 8.08 -11.26
N VAL A 32 -7.63 7.79 -10.24
CA VAL A 32 -7.60 6.45 -9.62
C VAL A 32 -8.94 6.09 -8.99
N ILE A 33 -9.57 7.03 -8.25
CA ILE A 33 -10.89 6.81 -7.64
C ILE A 33 -11.94 6.52 -8.73
N MET A 34 -11.88 7.24 -9.86
CA MET A 34 -12.77 7.00 -11.00
C MET A 34 -12.53 5.62 -11.64
N GLY A 35 -11.28 5.20 -11.83
CA GLY A 35 -10.95 3.86 -12.33
C GLY A 35 -11.45 2.75 -11.41
N LEU A 36 -11.35 2.94 -10.09
CA LEU A 36 -11.91 2.02 -9.10
C LEU A 36 -13.44 1.99 -9.18
N TYR A 37 -14.10 3.14 -9.33
CA TYR A 37 -15.55 3.20 -9.48
C TYR A 37 -16.04 2.37 -10.68
N ILE A 38 -15.29 2.35 -11.79
CA ILE A 38 -15.63 1.53 -12.97
C ILE A 38 -15.45 0.03 -12.68
N ILE A 39 -14.38 -0.38 -11.99
CA ILE A 39 -14.16 -1.79 -11.59
C ILE A 39 -15.30 -2.30 -10.70
N PHE A 40 -15.76 -1.46 -9.77
CA PHE A 40 -16.77 -1.85 -8.78
C PHE A 40 -18.22 -1.60 -9.21
N ASN A 41 -18.46 -1.01 -10.39
CA ASN A 41 -19.81 -0.72 -10.88
C ASN A 41 -20.63 -1.98 -11.23
N PHE A 42 -20.02 -3.17 -11.14
CA PHE A 42 -20.69 -4.43 -11.48
C PHE A 42 -21.19 -5.25 -10.29
N GLU A 43 -20.85 -4.90 -9.05
CA GLU A 43 -21.42 -5.57 -7.89
C GLU A 43 -21.74 -4.55 -6.77
N SER A 44 -22.96 -4.01 -6.79
CA SER A 44 -23.50 -3.11 -5.75
C SER A 44 -23.52 -3.75 -4.33
N GLN A 45 -23.16 -5.04 -4.23
CA GLN A 45 -23.04 -5.81 -2.99
C GLN A 45 -21.78 -5.51 -2.16
N TYR A 46 -20.74 -4.85 -2.70
CA TYR A 46 -19.44 -4.68 -2.00
C TYR A 46 -19.17 -3.26 -1.51
N THR A 47 -20.21 -2.43 -1.38
CA THR A 47 -20.10 -1.04 -0.90
C THR A 47 -19.36 -0.93 0.45
N LEU A 48 -19.64 -1.82 1.41
CA LEU A 48 -18.92 -1.88 2.69
C LEU A 48 -17.43 -2.19 2.52
N GLY A 49 -17.08 -3.12 1.61
CA GLY A 49 -15.69 -3.47 1.31
C GLY A 49 -14.91 -2.28 0.76
N ILE A 50 -15.52 -1.50 -0.13
CA ILE A 50 -14.91 -0.28 -0.69
C ILE A 50 -14.67 0.75 0.41
N ILE A 51 -15.64 0.97 1.30
CA ILE A 51 -15.50 1.91 2.43
C ILE A 51 -14.33 1.49 3.34
N TYR A 52 -14.27 0.23 3.76
CA TYR A 52 -13.18 -0.26 4.60
C TYR A 52 -11.82 -0.13 3.91
N ALA A 53 -11.76 -0.37 2.61
CA ALA A 53 -10.51 -0.24 1.88
C ALA A 53 -10.06 1.21 1.68
N LEU A 54 -10.98 2.16 1.53
CA LEU A 54 -10.65 3.59 1.52
C LEU A 54 -10.11 4.05 2.88
N ILE A 55 -10.74 3.61 3.97
CA ILE A 55 -10.25 3.87 5.34
C ILE A 55 -8.85 3.26 5.52
N SER A 56 -8.66 2.01 5.10
CA SER A 56 -7.37 1.33 5.16
C SER A 56 -6.30 2.06 4.34
N ALA A 57 -6.62 2.52 3.12
CA ALA A 57 -5.70 3.29 2.29
C ALA A 57 -5.30 4.62 2.93
N PHE A 58 -6.25 5.31 3.57
CA PHE A 58 -5.97 6.54 4.33
C PHE A 58 -5.06 6.26 5.53
N LEU A 59 -5.36 5.23 6.33
CA LEU A 59 -4.54 4.84 7.49
C LEU A 59 -3.13 4.39 7.06
N SER A 60 -3.01 3.66 5.95
CA SER A 60 -1.73 3.24 5.36
C SER A 60 -0.90 4.45 4.92
N ALA A 61 -1.52 5.43 4.26
CA ALA A 61 -0.86 6.67 3.88
C ALA A 61 -0.39 7.46 5.11
N LEU A 62 -1.24 7.59 6.14
CA LEU A 62 -0.89 8.24 7.39
C LEU A 62 0.27 7.53 8.08
N PHE A 63 0.21 6.20 8.20
CA PHE A 63 1.26 5.37 8.75
C PHE A 63 2.60 5.59 8.03
N SER A 64 2.59 5.63 6.70
CA SER A 64 3.79 5.91 5.91
C SER A 64 4.36 7.30 6.14
N VAL A 65 3.50 8.33 6.23
CA VAL A 65 3.93 9.71 6.53
C VAL A 65 4.56 9.78 7.92
N LEU A 66 3.94 9.17 8.93
CA LEU A 66 4.47 9.12 10.30
C LEU A 66 5.82 8.40 10.35
N ASN A 67 5.98 7.29 9.63
CA ASN A 67 7.27 6.59 9.51
C ASN A 67 8.35 7.47 8.91
N GLY A 68 8.02 8.22 7.85
CA GLY A 68 8.93 9.20 7.25
C GLY A 68 9.32 10.35 8.18
N LEU A 69 8.53 10.64 9.22
CA LEU A 69 8.89 11.61 10.26
C LEU A 69 9.77 10.96 11.34
N PHE A 70 9.38 9.79 11.85
CA PHE A 70 10.07 9.11 12.94
C PHE A 70 11.45 8.59 12.53
N ILE A 71 11.62 8.12 11.29
CA ILE A 71 12.90 7.60 10.78
C ILE A 71 14.03 8.63 10.75
N LYS A 72 13.69 9.93 10.84
CA LYS A 72 14.65 11.03 10.95
C LYS A 72 15.28 11.15 12.34
N LYS A 73 14.60 10.64 13.37
CA LYS A 73 15.01 10.74 14.78
C LYS A 73 15.33 9.38 15.41
N HIS A 74 14.81 8.30 14.85
CA HIS A 74 14.92 6.95 15.38
C HIS A 74 15.42 5.98 14.31
N GLU A 75 15.89 4.82 14.73
CA GLU A 75 16.29 3.74 13.83
C GLU A 75 15.08 2.96 13.33
N ALA A 76 15.17 2.43 12.09
CA ALA A 76 14.09 1.64 11.49
C ALA A 76 13.70 0.44 12.36
N ASN A 77 14.69 -0.25 12.92
CA ASN A 77 14.48 -1.42 13.78
C ASN A 77 13.62 -1.08 14.99
N THR A 78 13.91 0.02 15.69
CA THR A 78 13.13 0.47 16.86
C THR A 78 11.70 0.82 16.47
N ILE A 79 11.53 1.56 15.37
CA ILE A 79 10.20 1.95 14.87
C ILE A 79 9.38 0.68 14.54
N SER A 80 9.93 -0.22 13.73
CA SER A 80 9.25 -1.44 13.32
C SER A 80 8.98 -2.39 14.48
N PHE A 81 9.88 -2.48 15.46
CA PHE A 81 9.67 -3.28 16.67
C PHE A 81 8.41 -2.83 17.43
N TYR A 82 8.30 -1.54 17.73
CA TYR A 82 7.11 -1.02 18.40
C TYR A 82 5.84 -1.20 17.55
N GLN A 83 5.93 -1.00 16.23
CA GLN A 83 4.78 -1.19 15.34
C GLN A 83 4.25 -2.61 15.33
N LEU A 84 5.14 -3.60 15.20
CA LEU A 84 4.76 -5.01 15.21
C LEU A 84 4.24 -5.42 16.59
N LEU A 85 4.87 -4.94 17.66
CA LEU A 85 4.44 -5.21 19.03
C LEU A 85 3.01 -4.69 19.28
N PHE A 86 2.75 -3.42 18.98
CA PHE A 86 1.41 -2.84 19.13
C PHE A 86 0.40 -3.44 18.13
N GLY A 87 0.85 -3.88 16.96
CA GLY A 87 0.02 -4.65 16.02
C GLY A 87 -0.46 -5.96 16.61
N VAL A 88 0.44 -6.75 17.21
CA VAL A 88 0.09 -8.00 17.91
C VAL A 88 -0.85 -7.72 19.08
N LEU A 89 -0.56 -6.70 19.89
CA LEU A 89 -1.44 -6.33 21.02
C LEU A 89 -2.85 -5.95 20.54
N GLY A 90 -2.95 -5.11 19.50
CA GLY A 90 -4.22 -4.69 18.93
C GLY A 90 -5.05 -5.84 18.37
N VAL A 91 -4.43 -6.73 17.59
CA VAL A 91 -5.10 -7.92 17.05
C VAL A 91 -5.51 -8.86 18.17
N THR A 92 -4.67 -9.07 19.19
CA THR A 92 -4.98 -9.92 20.34
C THR A 92 -6.21 -9.40 21.10
N ILE A 93 -6.24 -8.09 21.40
CA ILE A 93 -7.39 -7.45 22.05
C ILE A 93 -8.67 -7.61 21.21
N TYR A 94 -8.57 -7.41 19.89
CA TYR A 94 -9.70 -7.61 18.99
C TYR A 94 -10.22 -9.07 19.00
N LEU A 95 -9.33 -10.06 18.99
CA LEU A 95 -9.70 -11.47 19.06
C LEU A 95 -10.37 -11.83 20.41
N LEU A 96 -9.92 -11.22 21.50
CA LEU A 96 -10.55 -11.38 22.81
C LEU A 96 -11.98 -10.82 22.82
N PHE A 97 -12.19 -9.61 22.30
CA PHE A 97 -13.53 -9.01 22.22
C PHE A 97 -14.49 -9.78 21.31
N THR A 98 -13.97 -10.40 20.26
CA THR A 98 -14.78 -11.21 19.32
C THR A 98 -14.97 -12.66 19.79
N GLN A 99 -14.45 -13.03 20.96
CA GLN A 99 -14.48 -14.40 21.50
C GLN A 99 -13.87 -15.45 20.55
N LYS A 100 -12.93 -15.03 19.69
CA LYS A 100 -12.24 -15.90 18.71
C LYS A 100 -10.88 -16.38 19.19
N PHE A 101 -10.47 -15.97 20.39
CA PHE A 101 -9.24 -16.42 21.02
C PHE A 101 -9.47 -17.78 21.70
N SER A 102 -9.45 -18.86 20.90
CA SER A 102 -9.67 -20.23 21.36
C SER A 102 -8.43 -21.11 21.18
N ILE A 103 -8.41 -22.27 21.83
CA ILE A 103 -7.33 -23.27 21.66
C ILE A 103 -7.29 -23.82 20.23
N GLU A 104 -8.46 -23.98 19.60
CA GLU A 104 -8.60 -24.42 18.21
C GLU A 104 -7.92 -23.45 17.23
N PHE A 105 -7.93 -22.13 17.51
CA PHE A 105 -7.22 -21.14 16.71
C PHE A 105 -5.71 -21.41 16.61
N PHE A 106 -5.12 -22.04 17.63
CA PHE A 106 -3.70 -22.37 17.68
C PHE A 106 -3.38 -23.80 17.24
N GLN A 107 -4.40 -24.61 16.89
CA GLN A 107 -4.21 -25.95 16.36
C GLN A 107 -3.98 -25.87 14.85
N LEU A 108 -2.72 -25.73 14.46
CA LEU A 108 -2.28 -25.65 13.07
C LEU A 108 -1.47 -26.89 12.67
N GLN A 109 -1.48 -27.22 11.37
CA GLN A 109 -0.62 -28.29 10.87
C GLN A 109 0.86 -27.89 10.97
N THR A 110 1.75 -28.88 11.10
CA THR A 110 3.20 -28.62 11.21
C THR A 110 3.76 -27.89 9.99
N SER A 111 3.20 -28.10 8.79
CA SER A 111 3.54 -27.35 7.58
C SER A 111 3.22 -25.86 7.68
N ASP A 112 2.10 -25.52 8.31
CA ASP A 112 1.65 -24.13 8.44
C ASP A 112 2.59 -23.33 9.33
N TRP A 113 3.16 -23.95 10.36
CA TRP A 113 4.19 -23.33 11.20
C TRP A 113 5.42 -22.90 10.40
N ILE A 114 5.86 -23.72 9.43
CA ILE A 114 6.99 -23.38 8.56
C ILE A 114 6.64 -22.19 7.67
N TYR A 115 5.45 -22.20 7.05
CA TYR A 115 5.01 -21.09 6.20
C TYR A 115 4.81 -19.80 7.00
N LEU A 116 4.23 -19.88 8.20
CA LEU A 116 4.08 -18.74 9.10
C LEU A 116 5.43 -18.18 9.56
N PHE A 117 6.42 -19.05 9.79
CA PHE A 117 7.77 -18.60 10.13
C PHE A 117 8.40 -17.82 8.97
N ILE A 118 8.32 -18.33 7.74
CA ILE A 118 8.85 -17.65 6.55
C ILE A 118 8.12 -16.31 6.33
N LEU A 119 6.79 -16.33 6.41
CA LEU A 119 5.95 -15.16 6.19
C LEU A 119 6.19 -14.07 7.25
N SER A 120 6.28 -14.44 8.52
CA SER A 120 6.48 -13.48 9.62
C SER A 120 7.90 -12.91 9.66
N SER A 121 8.92 -13.70 9.33
CA SER A 121 10.32 -13.26 9.35
C SER A 121 10.70 -12.46 8.10
N ILE A 122 10.73 -13.12 6.94
CA ILE A 122 11.26 -12.55 5.69
C ILE A 122 10.23 -11.60 5.07
N CYS A 123 9.00 -12.06 4.88
CA CYS A 123 7.99 -11.30 4.15
C CYS A 123 7.38 -10.16 4.99
N THR A 124 7.44 -10.25 6.33
CA THR A 124 6.87 -9.24 7.22
C THR A 124 7.95 -8.45 7.94
N ALA A 125 8.68 -9.04 8.90
CA ALA A 125 9.59 -8.27 9.74
C ALA A 125 10.71 -7.60 8.94
N TYR A 126 11.43 -8.36 8.10
CA TYR A 126 12.50 -7.80 7.27
C TYR A 126 11.97 -6.80 6.26
N ALA A 127 10.91 -7.13 5.51
CA ALA A 127 10.33 -6.25 4.51
C ALA A 127 9.83 -4.92 5.10
N PHE A 128 9.20 -4.95 6.29
CA PHE A 128 8.75 -3.73 6.98
C PHE A 128 9.92 -2.87 7.45
N ILE A 129 10.94 -3.47 8.07
CA ILE A 129 12.14 -2.76 8.51
C ILE A 129 12.83 -2.10 7.30
N ALA A 130 13.01 -2.85 6.22
CA ALA A 130 13.59 -2.33 4.98
C ALA A 130 12.76 -1.18 4.39
N SER A 131 11.44 -1.33 4.35
CA SER A 131 10.51 -0.28 3.88
C SER A 131 10.65 1.01 4.69
N VAL A 132 10.69 0.91 6.02
CA VAL A 132 10.90 2.06 6.91
C VAL A 132 12.30 2.65 6.70
N GLN A 133 13.34 1.83 6.56
CA GLN A 133 14.71 2.29 6.32
C GLN A 133 14.83 3.07 5.00
N VAL A 134 14.16 2.63 3.93
CA VAL A 134 14.13 3.32 2.64
C VAL A 134 13.50 4.72 2.75
N MET A 135 12.54 4.92 3.66
CA MET A 135 11.95 6.24 3.93
C MET A 135 12.95 7.26 4.53
N ARG A 136 14.15 6.82 4.93
CA ARG A 136 15.25 7.74 5.28
C ARG A 136 15.76 8.51 4.05
N TYR A 137 15.69 7.89 2.87
CA TYR A 137 16.23 8.44 1.61
C TYR A 137 15.13 8.85 0.64
N LEU A 138 13.97 8.21 0.70
CA LEU A 138 12.81 8.47 -0.16
C LEU A 138 11.67 9.11 0.65
N THR A 139 10.84 9.93 0.00
CA THR A 139 9.65 10.48 0.67
C THR A 139 8.59 9.40 0.85
N PRO A 140 7.72 9.50 1.88
CA PRO A 140 6.58 8.60 2.07
C PRO A 140 5.72 8.43 0.83
N TYR A 141 5.41 9.52 0.12
CA TYR A 141 4.71 9.44 -1.17
C TYR A 141 5.44 8.55 -2.18
N THR A 142 6.78 8.67 -2.28
CA THR A 142 7.55 7.91 -3.27
C THR A 142 7.53 6.42 -2.96
N VAL A 143 7.60 6.05 -1.68
CA VAL A 143 7.44 4.66 -1.25
C VAL A 143 6.03 4.14 -1.56
N MET A 144 4.98 4.92 -1.27
CA MET A 144 3.61 4.57 -1.65
C MET A 144 3.41 4.42 -3.16
N LEU A 145 4.08 5.26 -3.96
CA LEU A 145 4.05 5.13 -5.42
C LEU A 145 4.68 3.81 -5.88
N THR A 146 5.80 3.41 -5.30
CA THR A 146 6.45 2.12 -5.63
C THR A 146 5.55 0.94 -5.28
N ILE A 147 4.83 1.01 -4.16
CA ILE A 147 3.85 -0.02 -3.77
C ILE A 147 2.67 -0.06 -4.74
N ASN A 148 2.32 1.05 -5.40
CA ASN A 148 1.29 1.01 -6.43
C ASN A 148 1.67 0.20 -7.68
N LEU A 149 2.93 -0.23 -7.82
CA LEU A 149 3.33 -1.21 -8.84
C LEU A 149 2.89 -2.63 -8.48
N GLU A 150 2.42 -2.86 -7.25
CA GLU A 150 1.97 -4.17 -6.76
C GLU A 150 0.95 -4.88 -7.64
N PRO A 151 -0.13 -4.22 -8.08
CA PRO A 151 -1.05 -4.85 -9.01
C PRO A 151 -0.39 -5.27 -10.31
N ILE A 152 0.63 -4.54 -10.79
CA ILE A 152 1.29 -4.81 -12.08
C ILE A 152 2.06 -6.13 -12.00
N TYR A 153 2.96 -6.25 -11.03
CA TYR A 153 3.74 -7.47 -10.90
C TYR A 153 2.90 -8.65 -10.42
N ALA A 154 1.84 -8.42 -9.63
CA ALA A 154 0.88 -9.46 -9.27
C ALA A 154 0.17 -10.03 -10.52
N ILE A 155 -0.34 -9.18 -11.43
CA ILE A 155 -0.98 -9.63 -12.68
C ILE A 155 0.00 -10.41 -13.57
N ILE A 156 1.24 -9.91 -13.71
CA ILE A 156 2.26 -10.59 -14.53
C ILE A 156 2.57 -11.98 -13.94
N LEU A 157 2.78 -12.07 -12.62
CA LEU A 157 3.03 -13.34 -11.94
C LEU A 157 1.85 -14.30 -12.04
N ALA A 158 0.62 -13.79 -11.86
CA ALA A 158 -0.60 -14.58 -11.99
C ALA A 158 -0.72 -15.23 -13.38
N LEU A 159 -0.53 -14.44 -14.45
CA LEU A 159 -0.54 -14.95 -15.83
C LEU A 159 0.57 -15.98 -16.09
N LEU A 160 1.76 -15.79 -15.51
CA LEU A 160 2.87 -16.74 -15.67
C LEU A 160 2.66 -18.06 -14.91
N ILE A 161 2.01 -18.03 -13.75
CA ILE A 161 1.84 -19.19 -12.87
C ILE A 161 0.55 -19.96 -13.20
N PHE A 162 -0.57 -19.27 -13.42
CA PHE A 162 -1.90 -19.86 -13.59
C PHE A 162 -2.36 -19.96 -15.06
N GLY A 163 -1.69 -19.26 -15.97
CA GLY A 163 -1.98 -19.31 -17.41
C GLY A 163 -3.41 -18.86 -17.75
N GLU A 164 -4.11 -19.63 -18.58
CA GLU A 164 -5.44 -19.29 -19.09
C GLU A 164 -6.60 -19.57 -18.11
N LYS A 165 -6.35 -20.16 -16.94
CA LYS A 165 -7.41 -20.50 -15.97
C LYS A 165 -7.98 -19.27 -15.23
N GLU A 166 -7.35 -18.11 -15.39
CA GLU A 166 -7.65 -16.86 -14.70
C GLU A 166 -8.14 -15.79 -15.68
N GLN A 167 -8.88 -16.18 -16.73
CA GLN A 167 -9.58 -15.22 -17.59
C GLN A 167 -10.71 -14.55 -16.79
N MET A 168 -10.50 -13.29 -16.42
CA MET A 168 -11.51 -12.48 -15.74
C MET A 168 -12.44 -11.81 -16.76
N ASN A 169 -13.55 -11.22 -16.30
CA ASN A 169 -14.46 -10.51 -17.21
C ASN A 169 -13.75 -9.33 -17.93
N PRO A 170 -14.15 -8.98 -19.16
CA PRO A 170 -13.61 -7.84 -19.92
C PRO A 170 -13.56 -6.52 -19.14
N GLU A 171 -14.54 -6.25 -18.29
CA GLU A 171 -14.63 -5.05 -17.45
C GLU A 171 -13.47 -4.95 -16.44
N PHE A 172 -13.05 -6.09 -15.88
CA PHE A 172 -11.90 -6.15 -14.98
C PHE A 172 -10.63 -5.72 -15.72
N TYR A 173 -10.44 -6.16 -16.97
CA TYR A 173 -9.29 -5.77 -17.77
C TYR A 173 -9.28 -4.28 -18.11
N TYR A 174 -10.44 -3.69 -18.44
CA TYR A 174 -10.54 -2.24 -18.67
C TYR A 174 -10.19 -1.43 -17.42
N GLY A 175 -10.76 -1.81 -16.28
CA GLY A 175 -10.47 -1.14 -15.02
C GLY A 175 -9.02 -1.31 -14.57
N ALA A 176 -8.45 -2.51 -14.69
CA ALA A 176 -7.04 -2.79 -14.41
C ALA A 176 -6.13 -1.95 -15.31
N CYS A 177 -6.43 -1.84 -16.61
CA CYS A 177 -5.69 -1.01 -17.56
C CYS A 177 -5.72 0.48 -17.17
N ILE A 178 -6.88 1.01 -16.76
CA ILE A 178 -6.99 2.40 -16.31
C ILE A 178 -6.11 2.64 -15.08
N VAL A 179 -6.17 1.76 -14.07
CA VAL A 179 -5.34 1.86 -12.87
C VAL A 179 -3.86 1.79 -13.22
N LEU A 180 -3.47 0.84 -14.08
CA LEU A 180 -2.11 0.70 -14.61
C LEU A 180 -1.61 1.98 -15.27
N ILE A 181 -2.36 2.51 -16.23
CA ILE A 181 -2.00 3.72 -16.98
C ILE A 181 -1.85 4.92 -16.03
N VAL A 182 -2.76 5.09 -15.07
CA VAL A 182 -2.69 6.20 -14.12
C VAL A 182 -1.47 6.08 -13.20
N VAL A 183 -1.16 4.87 -12.71
CA VAL A 183 0.04 4.63 -11.88
C VAL A 183 1.32 4.90 -12.68
N LEU A 184 1.41 4.40 -13.91
CA LEU A 184 2.55 4.61 -14.79
C LEU A 184 2.71 6.08 -15.18
N LEU A 185 1.63 6.77 -15.56
CA LEU A 185 1.64 8.20 -15.84
C LEU A 185 2.11 9.02 -14.64
N ASN A 186 1.64 8.69 -13.43
CA ASN A 186 2.09 9.35 -12.22
C ASN A 186 3.60 9.16 -12.00
N GLY A 187 4.10 7.93 -12.16
CA GLY A 187 5.53 7.64 -12.10
C GLY A 187 6.34 8.44 -13.12
N VAL A 188 5.92 8.45 -14.38
CA VAL A 188 6.60 9.15 -15.49
C VAL A 188 6.57 10.66 -15.28
N LEU A 189 5.41 11.27 -15.06
CA LEU A 189 5.27 12.73 -14.87
C LEU A 189 6.15 13.22 -13.72
N LYS A 190 6.20 12.46 -12.62
CA LYS A 190 7.01 12.83 -11.46
C LYS A 190 8.49 12.68 -11.75
N ASN A 191 8.91 11.60 -12.41
CA ASN A 191 10.31 11.40 -12.78
C ASN A 191 10.79 12.48 -13.76
N VAL A 192 9.97 12.82 -14.77
CA VAL A 192 10.24 13.91 -15.72
C VAL A 192 10.34 15.28 -15.01
N SER A 193 9.48 15.56 -14.03
CA SER A 193 9.55 16.80 -13.24
C SER A 193 10.79 16.88 -12.33
N SER A 194 11.24 15.73 -11.80
CA SER A 194 12.46 15.60 -11.00
C SER A 194 13.72 15.78 -11.85
N ILE A 195 13.72 15.19 -13.04
CA ILE A 195 14.79 15.30 -14.03
C ILE A 195 14.91 16.75 -14.54
N LYS A 196 13.79 17.41 -14.90
CA LYS A 196 13.79 18.83 -15.31
C LYS A 196 14.35 19.75 -14.21
N LYS A 197 13.99 19.54 -12.94
CA LYS A 197 14.54 20.33 -11.82
C LYS A 197 16.03 20.10 -11.58
N LYS A 198 16.56 18.91 -11.87
CA LYS A 198 18.00 18.62 -11.81
C LYS A 198 18.77 19.25 -12.97
N ILE A 199 18.16 19.33 -14.16
CA ILE A 199 18.75 19.96 -15.36
C ILE A 199 18.76 21.49 -15.24
N ILE A 200 17.73 22.11 -14.67
CA ILE A 200 17.64 23.58 -14.52
C ILE A 200 18.51 24.11 -13.36
N LYS A 201 18.95 23.24 -12.44
CA LYS A 201 19.84 23.60 -11.31
C LYS A 201 21.34 23.42 -11.59
N LYS A 202 21.69 23.01 -12.81
CA LYS A 202 23.07 22.89 -13.30
C LYS A 202 23.32 24.01 -14.29
#